data_AF-A0A924AZR2-F1
#
_entry.id   AF-A0A924AZR2-F1
#
_cell.length_a   1.000
_cell.length_b   1.000
_cell.length_c   1.000
_cell.angle_alpha   90.00
_cell.angle_beta   90.00
_cell.angle_gamma   90.00
#
_symmetry.space_group_name_H-M   'P 1'
#
loop_
_entity.id
_entity.type
_entity.pdbx_description
1 polymer ?
#
loop_
_entity_poly.entity_id
_entity_poly.type
_entity_poly.pdbx_seq_one_letter_code
_entity_poly.pdbx_strand_id
1 'polypeptide(L)'
;MDQQKLRLLVFEKTGVRIDVDDPVFALVALNEAVLAEAVERHVALLDAATGELAAQVRLLRAPAGGAAHAVHPGRGATRMMANAAGAGLVGALLVLFGQALWCATPARQPAALSAAQADAIRNGEKLAKIVQQLEPQTRDKIHAALNQP
;
A
#
# COMPACT_ATOMS: atom_id res chain seq x y z
N MET A 1 -10.93 -1.40 24.97
CA MET A 1 -9.59 -1.84 25.45
C MET A 1 -9.33 -1.23 26.83
N ASP A 2 -8.52 -1.87 27.68
CA ASP A 2 -8.21 -1.39 29.05
C ASP A 2 -7.29 -0.14 29.02
N GLN A 3 -7.62 0.88 29.82
CA GLN A 3 -6.90 2.17 29.88
C GLN A 3 -5.45 1.99 30.32
N GLN A 4 -5.16 1.07 31.25
CA GLN A 4 -3.79 0.81 31.68
C GLN A 4 -2.93 0.25 30.54
N LYS A 5 -3.53 -0.59 29.70
CA LYS A 5 -2.88 -1.18 28.52
C LYS A 5 -2.57 -0.14 27.45
N LEU A 6 -3.47 0.84 27.25
CA LEU A 6 -3.23 1.97 26.34
C LEU A 6 -2.10 2.88 26.82
N ARG A 7 -2.04 3.19 28.12
CA ARG A 7 -0.94 3.98 28.69
C ARG A 7 0.41 3.32 28.47
N LEU A 8 0.49 2.02 28.70
CA LEU A 8 1.71 1.24 28.47
C LEU A 8 2.11 1.27 27.00
N LEU A 9 1.15 1.06 26.08
CA LEU A 9 1.41 1.06 24.64
C LEU A 9 1.91 2.41 24.12
N VAL A 10 1.32 3.51 24.61
CA VAL A 10 1.75 4.86 24.22
C VAL A 10 3.14 5.17 24.78
N PHE A 11 3.42 4.75 26.02
CA PHE A 11 4.74 4.89 26.61
C PHE A 11 5.79 4.06 25.85
N GLU A 12 5.50 2.81 25.48
CA GLU A 12 6.43 1.97 24.70
C GLU A 12 6.72 2.53 23.30
N LYS A 13 5.71 3.12 22.63
CA LYS A 13 5.87 3.64 21.27
C LYS A 13 6.46 5.04 21.19
N THR A 14 6.20 5.88 22.19
CA THR A 14 6.59 7.31 22.16
C THR A 14 7.62 7.68 23.22
N GLY A 15 7.82 6.85 24.25
CA GLY A 15 8.63 7.15 25.42
C GLY A 15 7.99 8.15 26.39
N VAL A 16 6.79 8.66 26.08
CA VAL A 16 6.11 9.70 26.86
C VAL A 16 5.16 9.05 27.87
N ARG A 17 5.32 9.41 29.14
CA ARG A 17 4.37 9.05 30.19
C ARG A 17 3.19 10.01 30.13
N ILE A 18 2.02 9.47 29.81
CA ILE A 18 0.79 10.24 29.68
C ILE A 18 -0.13 9.88 30.84
N ASP A 19 -0.61 10.90 31.54
CA ASP A 19 -1.59 10.76 32.62
C ASP A 19 -3.02 10.68 32.08
N VAL A 20 -3.94 10.18 32.91
CA VAL A 20 -5.34 9.95 32.50
C VAL A 20 -6.05 11.26 32.18
N ASP A 21 -5.69 12.35 32.85
CA ASP A 21 -6.25 13.68 32.64
C ASP A 21 -5.60 14.44 31.47
N ASP A 22 -4.61 13.83 30.80
CA ASP A 22 -3.92 14.45 29.67
C ASP A 22 -4.84 14.45 28.43
N PRO A 23 -5.03 15.59 27.76
CA PRO A 23 -5.84 15.67 26.54
C PRO A 23 -5.36 14.73 25.43
N VAL A 24 -4.06 14.40 25.37
CA VAL A 24 -3.52 13.41 24.42
C VAL A 24 -4.02 12.02 24.73
N PHE A 25 -4.13 11.65 26.01
CA PHE A 25 -4.69 10.34 26.41
C PHE A 25 -6.17 10.22 26.04
N ALA A 26 -6.94 11.29 26.26
CA ALA A 26 -8.35 11.32 25.88
C ALA A 26 -8.55 11.13 24.38
N LEU A 27 -7.71 11.75 23.53
CA LEU A 27 -7.77 11.59 22.08
C LEU A 27 -7.40 10.16 21.63
N VAL A 28 -6.35 9.58 22.22
CA VAL A 28 -5.96 8.19 21.93
C VAL A 28 -7.07 7.22 22.35
N ALA A 29 -7.64 7.39 23.53
CA ALA A 29 -8.74 6.56 24.02
C ALA A 29 -10.00 6.71 23.16
N LEU A 30 -10.31 7.93 22.71
CA LEU A 30 -11.44 8.19 21.81
C LEU A 30 -11.21 7.55 20.44
N ASN A 31 -10.03 7.73 19.84
CA ASN A 31 -9.70 7.08 18.57
C ASN A 31 -9.85 5.57 18.69
N GLU A 32 -9.31 4.96 19.74
CA GLU A 32 -9.41 3.51 19.95
C GLU A 32 -10.85 3.03 20.13
N ALA A 33 -11.69 3.78 20.85
CA ALA A 33 -13.10 3.46 21.00
C ALA A 33 -13.86 3.54 19.66
N VAL A 34 -13.62 4.62 18.89
CA VAL A 34 -14.25 4.82 17.59
C VAL A 34 -13.75 3.80 16.56
N LEU A 35 -12.45 3.48 16.55
CA LEU A 35 -11.89 2.44 15.69
C LEU A 35 -12.47 1.07 16.03
N ALA A 36 -12.56 0.72 17.32
CA ALA A 36 -13.14 -0.55 17.73
C ALA A 36 -14.59 -0.69 17.25
N GLU A 37 -15.40 0.35 17.44
CA GLU A 37 -16.79 0.37 16.98
C GLU A 37 -16.89 0.31 15.43
N ALA A 38 -16.04 1.06 14.72
CA ALA A 38 -16.02 1.05 13.26
C ALA A 38 -15.65 -0.32 12.69
N VAL A 39 -14.64 -0.98 13.30
CA VAL A 39 -14.22 -2.34 12.93
C VAL A 39 -15.34 -3.34 13.20
N GLU A 40 -15.99 -3.27 14.36
CA GLU A 40 -17.09 -4.17 14.72
C GLU A 40 -18.27 -4.05 13.74
N ARG A 41 -18.66 -2.82 13.37
CA ARG A 41 -19.67 -2.60 12.32
C ARG A 41 -19.23 -3.15 10.96
N HIS A 42 -17.96 -3.00 10.58
CA HIS A 42 -17.45 -3.51 9.31
C HIS A 42 -17.43 -5.04 9.27
N VAL A 43 -17.02 -5.69 10.36
CA VAL A 43 -17.05 -7.16 10.48
C VAL A 43 -18.48 -7.66 10.34
N ALA A 44 -19.44 -7.03 11.04
CA ALA A 44 -20.85 -7.41 10.93
C ALA A 44 -21.40 -7.27 9.49
N LEU A 45 -21.02 -6.21 8.78
CA LEU A 45 -21.39 -6.01 7.37
C LEU A 45 -20.75 -7.07 6.45
N LEU A 46 -19.48 -7.40 6.68
CA LEU A 46 -18.77 -8.44 5.91
C LEU A 46 -19.37 -9.82 6.14
N ASP A 47 -19.74 -10.15 7.38
CA ASP A 47 -20.37 -11.43 7.71
C ASP A 47 -21.74 -11.55 7.03
N ALA A 48 -22.53 -10.48 7.03
CA ALA A 48 -23.81 -10.43 6.32
C ALA A 48 -23.64 -10.62 4.80
N ALA A 49 -22.72 -9.88 4.19
CA ALA A 49 -22.42 -10.00 2.76
C ALA A 49 -21.87 -11.39 2.40
N THR A 50 -21.03 -11.96 3.26
CA THR A 50 -20.47 -13.31 3.09
C THR A 50 -21.56 -14.38 3.19
N GLY A 51 -22.51 -14.22 4.13
CA GLY A 51 -23.69 -15.08 4.25
C GLY A 51 -24.58 -15.03 3.01
N GLU A 52 -24.83 -13.85 2.46
CA GLU A 52 -25.58 -13.68 1.22
C GLU A 52 -24.87 -14.32 0.03
N LEU A 53 -23.56 -14.10 -0.11
CA LEU A 53 -22.76 -14.72 -1.17
C LEU A 53 -22.77 -16.24 -1.05
N ALA A 54 -22.63 -16.79 0.16
CA ALA A 54 -22.71 -18.23 0.40
C ALA A 54 -24.08 -18.81 0.01
N ALA A 55 -25.17 -18.08 0.29
CA ALA A 55 -26.52 -18.45 -0.14
C ALA A 55 -26.64 -18.45 -1.66
N GLN A 56 -26.12 -17.43 -2.34
CA GLN A 56 -26.09 -17.37 -3.81
C GLN A 56 -25.30 -18.53 -4.41
N VAL A 57 -24.08 -18.79 -3.92
CA VAL A 57 -23.27 -19.93 -4.37
C VAL A 57 -24.00 -21.26 -4.16
N ARG A 58 -24.71 -21.42 -3.03
CA ARG A 58 -25.52 -22.63 -2.77
C ARG A 58 -26.69 -22.77 -3.73
N LEU A 59 -27.37 -21.66 -4.08
CA LEU A 59 -28.42 -21.64 -5.09
C LEU A 59 -27.88 -22.02 -6.48
N LEU A 60 -26.71 -21.52 -6.86
CA LEU A 60 -26.05 -21.89 -8.12
C LEU A 60 -25.53 -23.34 -8.11
N ARG A 61 -25.16 -23.87 -6.94
CA ARG A 61 -24.63 -25.24 -6.77
C ARG A 61 -25.73 -26.29 -6.58
N ALA A 62 -26.96 -25.89 -6.29
CA ALA A 62 -28.09 -26.81 -6.20
C ALA A 62 -28.12 -27.66 -7.47
N PRO A 63 -28.10 -29.00 -7.37
CA PRO A 63 -28.11 -29.84 -8.55
C PRO A 63 -29.41 -29.54 -9.29
N ALA A 64 -29.30 -29.11 -10.54
CA ALA A 64 -30.42 -29.10 -11.46
C ALA A 64 -30.95 -30.54 -11.52
N GLY A 65 -32.01 -30.80 -10.76
CA GLY A 65 -32.73 -32.06 -10.80
C GLY A 65 -33.23 -32.26 -12.23
N GLY A 66 -32.66 -33.28 -12.88
CA GLY A 66 -33.23 -34.01 -14.00
C GLY A 66 -34.05 -33.22 -15.02
N ALA A 67 -33.38 -32.64 -16.01
CA ALA A 67 -33.91 -32.63 -17.35
C ALA A 67 -32.77 -33.01 -18.29
N ALA A 68 -32.87 -34.20 -18.87
CA ALA A 68 -32.01 -34.67 -19.93
C ALA A 68 -32.03 -33.65 -21.08
N HIS A 69 -31.05 -32.75 -21.11
CA HIS A 69 -30.78 -31.90 -22.26
C HIS A 69 -29.71 -32.59 -23.08
N ALA A 70 -30.13 -33.08 -24.26
CA ALA A 70 -29.24 -33.54 -25.30
C ALA A 70 -28.11 -32.52 -25.50
N VAL A 71 -26.89 -33.02 -25.43
CA VAL A 71 -25.65 -32.26 -25.60
C VAL A 71 -25.62 -31.72 -27.04
N HIS A 72 -25.92 -30.44 -27.20
CA HIS A 72 -25.44 -29.66 -28.35
C HIS A 72 -24.06 -29.07 -27.98
N PRO A 73 -22.96 -29.51 -28.62
CA PRO A 73 -21.67 -28.89 -28.41
C PRO A 73 -21.65 -27.58 -29.20
N GLY A 74 -21.58 -26.43 -28.54
CA GLY A 74 -21.41 -25.17 -29.29
C GLY A 74 -21.59 -23.86 -28.52
N ARG A 75 -22.25 -23.84 -27.36
CA ARG A 75 -22.43 -22.59 -26.59
C ARG A 75 -21.98 -22.64 -25.13
N GLY A 76 -21.79 -23.83 -24.56
CA GLY A 76 -21.35 -24.00 -23.17
C GLY A 76 -19.86 -23.76 -22.96
N ALA A 77 -19.02 -24.26 -23.87
CA ALA A 77 -17.56 -24.17 -23.75
C ALA A 77 -17.04 -22.72 -23.77
N THR A 78 -17.60 -21.88 -24.64
CA THR A 78 -17.23 -20.46 -24.75
C THR A 78 -17.63 -19.66 -23.51
N ARG A 79 -18.78 -19.98 -22.90
CA ARG A 79 -19.22 -19.36 -21.64
C ARG A 79 -18.38 -19.83 -20.44
N MET A 80 -17.97 -21.09 -20.41
CA MET A 80 -17.06 -21.60 -19.38
C MET A 80 -15.66 -20.95 -19.48
N MET A 81 -15.12 -20.77 -20.69
CA MET A 81 -13.84 -20.07 -20.88
C MET A 81 -13.94 -18.59 -20.52
N ALA A 82 -15.04 -17.91 -20.89
CA ALA A 82 -15.26 -16.51 -20.52
C ALA A 82 -15.38 -16.31 -19.00
N ASN A 83 -16.10 -17.21 -18.31
CA ASN A 83 -16.26 -17.15 -16.85
C ASN A 83 -14.94 -17.45 -16.12
N ALA A 84 -14.15 -18.42 -16.61
CA ALA A 84 -12.85 -18.75 -16.04
C ALA A 84 -11.83 -17.60 -16.22
N ALA A 85 -11.80 -16.99 -17.41
CA ALA A 85 -10.96 -15.82 -17.67
C ALA A 85 -11.37 -14.62 -16.82
N GLY A 86 -12.68 -14.37 -16.67
CA GLY A 86 -13.22 -13.31 -15.83
C GLY A 86 -12.87 -13.49 -14.34
N ALA A 87 -13.07 -14.68 -13.79
CA ALA A 87 -12.76 -14.98 -12.39
C ALA A 87 -11.26 -14.84 -12.10
N GLY A 88 -10.39 -15.27 -13.02
CA GLY A 88 -8.95 -15.10 -12.88
C GLY A 88 -8.51 -13.63 -12.87
N LEU A 89 -9.12 -12.81 -13.73
CA LEU A 89 -8.77 -11.39 -13.84
C LEU A 89 -9.24 -10.58 -12.62
N VAL A 90 -10.44 -10.88 -12.10
CA VAL A 90 -10.94 -10.29 -10.85
C VAL A 90 -10.08 -10.72 -9.66
N GLY A 91 -9.70 -11.99 -9.57
CA GLY A 91 -8.80 -12.49 -8.53
C GLY A 91 -7.42 -11.83 -8.56
N ALA A 92 -6.84 -11.66 -9.76
CA ALA A 92 -5.57 -10.96 -9.92
C ALA A 92 -5.65 -9.48 -9.50
N LEU A 93 -6.74 -8.79 -9.87
CA LEU A 93 -6.97 -7.40 -9.46
C LEU A 93 -7.15 -7.27 -7.94
N LEU A 94 -7.89 -8.18 -7.31
CA LEU A 94 -8.08 -8.22 -5.85
C LEU A 94 -6.76 -8.44 -5.11
N VAL A 95 -5.90 -9.35 -5.60
CA VAL A 95 -4.58 -9.59 -5.02
C VAL A 95 -3.67 -8.37 -5.19
N LEU A 96 -3.62 -7.77 -6.37
CA LEU A 96 -2.83 -6.56 -6.61
C LEU A 96 -3.33 -5.38 -5.78
N PHE A 97 -4.64 -5.23 -5.62
CA PHE A 97 -5.23 -4.17 -4.79
C PHE A 97 -4.99 -4.42 -3.30
N GLY A 98 -5.10 -5.67 -2.83
CA GLY A 98 -4.75 -6.06 -1.48
C GLY A 98 -3.27 -5.83 -1.17
N GLN A 99 -2.38 -6.16 -2.12
CA GLN A 99 -0.96 -5.83 -2.02
C GLN A 99 -0.71 -4.33 -2.02
N ALA A 100 -1.43 -3.54 -2.82
CA ALA A 100 -1.31 -2.08 -2.82
C ALA A 100 -1.74 -1.48 -1.47
N LEU A 101 -2.76 -2.03 -0.80
CA LEU A 101 -3.20 -1.56 0.51
C LEU A 101 -2.28 -2.03 1.65
N TRP A 102 -1.73 -3.24 1.57
CA TRP A 102 -0.92 -3.84 2.64
C TRP A 102 0.59 -3.54 2.52
N CYS A 103 1.09 -3.45 1.29
CA CYS A 103 2.47 -3.07 0.96
C CYS A 103 2.55 -1.62 0.44
N ALA A 104 1.53 -0.78 0.68
CA ALA A 104 1.73 0.66 0.73
C ALA A 104 2.65 1.01 1.91
N THR A 105 3.93 0.65 1.80
CA THR A 105 4.98 1.57 2.20
C THR A 105 4.60 2.90 1.58
N PRO A 106 4.51 4.00 2.35
CA PRO A 106 4.32 5.31 1.75
C PRO A 106 5.39 5.41 0.68
N ALA A 107 4.98 5.57 -0.58
CA ALA A 107 5.89 5.81 -1.67
C ALA A 107 6.83 6.89 -1.15
N ARG A 108 8.08 6.50 -0.91
CA ARG A 108 9.10 7.36 -0.31
C ARG A 108 9.12 8.54 -1.25
N GLN A 109 8.51 9.66 -0.83
CA GLN A 109 8.50 10.87 -1.63
C GLN A 109 9.96 11.05 -2.05
N PRO A 110 10.27 11.14 -3.36
CA PRO A 110 11.65 11.36 -3.76
C PRO A 110 12.06 12.59 -2.96
N ALA A 111 12.98 12.40 -2.01
CA ALA A 111 13.30 13.41 -1.02
C ALA A 111 13.52 14.69 -1.81
N ALA A 112 12.63 15.67 -1.63
CA ALA A 112 12.75 16.94 -2.30
C ALA A 112 14.19 17.38 -2.00
N LEU A 113 15.00 17.54 -3.06
CA LEU A 113 16.43 17.81 -2.94
C LEU A 113 16.58 18.83 -1.82
N SER A 114 17.24 18.43 -0.72
CA SER A 114 17.40 19.34 0.41
C SER A 114 18.03 20.62 -0.14
N ALA A 115 17.69 21.79 0.41
CA ALA A 115 18.22 23.05 -0.12
C ALA A 115 19.75 23.01 -0.30
N ALA A 116 20.45 22.33 0.62
CA ALA A 116 21.89 22.05 0.52
C ALA A 116 22.29 21.19 -0.68
N GLN A 117 21.50 20.18 -1.06
CA GLN A 117 21.76 19.30 -2.19
C GLN A 117 21.45 19.98 -3.54
N ALA A 118 20.41 20.82 -3.58
CA ALA A 118 20.12 21.66 -4.74
C ALA A 118 21.26 22.69 -4.97
N ASP A 119 21.77 23.31 -3.91
CA ASP A 119 22.90 24.23 -3.99
C ASP A 119 24.21 23.52 -4.37
N ALA A 120 24.43 22.30 -3.89
CA ALA A 120 25.59 21.49 -4.29
C ALA A 120 25.58 21.17 -5.80
N ILE A 121 24.42 20.82 -6.36
CA ILE A 121 24.27 20.58 -7.81
C ILE A 121 24.53 21.88 -8.60
N ARG A 122 23.96 23.01 -8.14
CA ARG A 122 24.12 24.31 -8.79
C ARG A 122 25.57 24.82 -8.76
N ASN A 123 26.29 24.54 -7.68
CA ASN A 123 27.71 24.86 -7.55
C ASN A 123 28.58 23.92 -8.39
N GLY A 124 28.22 22.64 -8.50
CA GLY A 124 28.86 21.67 -9.38
C GLY A 124 28.80 22.07 -10.85
N GLU A 125 27.65 22.57 -11.33
CA GLU A 125 27.50 23.05 -12.71
C GLU A 125 28.34 24.30 -13.01
N LYS A 126 28.45 25.23 -12.04
CA LYS A 126 29.32 26.41 -12.17
C LYS A 126 30.79 26.03 -12.24
N LEU A 127 31.21 25.09 -11.38
CA LEU A 127 32.57 24.56 -11.40
C LEU A 127 32.87 23.86 -12.74
N ALA A 128 31.94 23.07 -13.28
CA ALA A 128 32.10 22.44 -14.59
C ALA A 128 32.25 23.47 -15.73
N LYS A 129 31.46 24.55 -15.71
CA LYS A 129 31.61 25.65 -16.69
C LYS A 129 32.94 26.38 -16.56
N ILE A 130 33.38 26.65 -15.34
CA ILE A 130 34.68 27.27 -15.08
C ILE A 130 35.80 26.36 -15.59
N VAL A 131 35.78 25.05 -15.26
CA VAL A 131 36.76 24.08 -15.74
C VAL A 131 36.80 24.01 -17.28
N GLN A 132 35.66 24.13 -17.96
CA GLN A 132 35.63 24.20 -19.43
C GLN A 132 36.25 25.49 -20.00
N GLN A 133 36.18 26.60 -19.26
CA GLN A 133 36.79 27.88 -19.62
C GLN A 133 38.28 27.98 -19.24
N LEU A 134 38.78 27.09 -18.38
CA LEU A 134 40.20 27.04 -18.03
C LEU A 134 41.06 26.60 -19.23
N GLU A 135 42.32 27.02 -19.21
CA GLU A 135 43.33 26.67 -20.22
C GLU A 135 43.53 25.14 -20.28
N PRO A 136 43.74 24.55 -21.46
CA PRO A 136 43.83 23.08 -21.64
C PRO A 136 44.84 22.42 -20.71
N GLN A 137 45.99 23.05 -20.46
CA GLN A 137 47.02 22.52 -19.57
C GLN A 137 46.56 22.41 -18.10
N THR A 138 45.64 23.28 -17.65
CA THR A 138 45.09 23.21 -16.28
C THR A 138 44.00 22.14 -16.18
N ARG A 139 43.22 21.93 -17.25
CA ARG A 139 42.24 20.83 -17.31
C ARG A 139 42.92 19.47 -17.19
N ASP A 140 44.01 19.26 -17.91
CA ASP A 140 44.75 17.99 -17.87
C ASP A 140 45.29 17.69 -16.46
N LYS A 141 45.77 18.71 -15.74
CA LYS A 141 46.22 18.58 -14.35
C LYS A 141 45.07 18.26 -13.39
N ILE A 142 43.89 18.86 -13.58
CA ILE A 142 42.70 18.58 -12.77
C ILE A 142 42.20 17.15 -13.02
N HIS A 143 42.15 16.70 -14.28
CA HIS A 143 41.79 15.33 -14.63
C HIS A 143 42.79 14.31 -14.09
N ALA A 144 44.09 14.63 -14.14
CA ALA A 144 45.13 13.80 -13.53
C ALA A 144 44.98 13.71 -12.00
N ALA A 145 44.58 14.79 -11.33
CA ALA A 145 44.35 14.80 -9.87
C ALA A 145 43.07 14.05 -9.46
N LEU A 146 41.99 14.13 -10.26
CA LEU A 146 40.74 13.40 -10.00
C LEU A 146 40.87 11.88 -10.18
N ASN A 147 41.84 11.42 -10.97
CA ASN A 147 42.11 10.00 -11.22
C ASN A 147 43.22 9.42 -10.32
N GLN A 148 43.71 10.18 -9.34
CA GLN A 148 44.59 9.63 -8.31
C GLN A 148 43.72 8.99 -7.22
N PRO A 149 43.94 7.70 -6.88
CA PRO A 149 43.20 7.01 -5.81
C PRO A 149 43.53 7.53 -4.42
#